data_AF-A0A5R2MTL1-F1
#
_entry.id   AF-A0A5R2MTL1-F1
#
_cell.length_a   1.000
_cell.length_b   1.000
_cell.length_c   1.000
_cell.angle_alpha   90.00
_cell.angle_beta   90.00
_cell.angle_gamma   90.00
#
_symmetry.space_group_name_H-M   'P 1'
#
loop_
_entity.id
_entity.type
_entity.pdbx_description
1 polymer ?
#
loop_
_entity_poly.entity_id
_entity_poly.type
_entity_poly.pdbx_seq_one_letter_code
_entity_poly.pdbx_strand_id
1 'polypeptide(L)'
;MATIKRTTAKVFYYARNVIRDIAPQAIFRRRLAGRLEQARLSDEAVRRRLNHYNKLQDAFTPSADAVRIDQLPFEPSMYYYDL
;
A
#
# COMPACT_ATOMS: atom_id res chain seq x y z
N MET A 1 5.45 29.48 -27.10
CA MET A 1 5.35 28.07 -27.55
C MET A 1 6.13 27.08 -26.65
N ALA A 2 7.33 27.44 -26.16
CA ALA A 2 8.11 26.59 -25.24
C ALA A 2 7.43 26.32 -23.88
N THR A 3 6.67 27.30 -23.35
CA THR A 3 6.02 27.22 -22.04
C THR A 3 4.88 26.20 -22.00
N ILE A 4 4.03 26.18 -23.04
CA ILE A 4 2.90 25.24 -23.13
C ILE A 4 3.41 23.80 -23.22
N LYS A 5 4.43 23.54 -24.06
CA LYS A 5 5.06 22.22 -24.18
C LYS A 5 5.63 21.72 -22.84
N ARG A 6 6.28 22.60 -22.07
CA ARG A 6 6.84 22.26 -20.75
C ARG A 6 5.75 21.98 -19.72
N THR A 7 4.66 22.76 -19.71
CA THR A 7 3.51 22.54 -18.81
C THR A 7 2.82 21.22 -19.12
N THR A 8 2.57 20.92 -20.39
CA THR A 8 1.93 19.66 -20.79
C THR A 8 2.79 18.45 -20.42
N ALA A 9 4.12 18.51 -20.65
CA ALA A 9 5.03 17.44 -20.25
C ALA A 9 5.02 17.20 -18.73
N LYS A 10 4.94 18.27 -17.93
CA LYS A 10 4.84 18.19 -16.47
C LYS A 10 3.54 17.49 -16.02
N VAL A 11 2.40 17.82 -16.63
CA VAL A 11 1.12 17.16 -16.33
C VAL A 11 1.17 15.66 -16.63
N PHE A 12 1.69 15.27 -17.80
CA PHE A 12 1.84 13.85 -18.15
C PHE A 12 2.79 13.11 -17.21
N TYR A 13 3.87 13.75 -16.75
CA TYR A 13 4.80 13.18 -15.78
C TYR A 13 4.11 12.84 -14.45
N TYR A 14 3.43 13.80 -13.82
CA TYR A 14 2.74 13.54 -12.55
C TYR A 14 1.58 12.56 -12.72
N ALA A 15 0.79 12.67 -13.80
CA ALA A 15 -0.30 11.72 -14.06
C ALA A 15 0.20 10.28 -14.19
N ARG A 16 1.32 10.06 -14.90
CA ARG A 16 1.94 8.75 -15.05
C ARG A 16 2.41 8.19 -13.71
N ASN A 17 3.07 9.02 -12.89
CA ASN A 17 3.58 8.58 -11.59
C ASN A 17 2.45 8.30 -10.59
N VAL A 18 1.37 9.09 -10.60
CA VAL A 18 0.16 8.81 -9.81
C VAL A 18 -0.46 7.45 -10.18
N ILE A 19 -0.57 7.16 -11.48
CA ILE A 19 -1.07 5.84 -11.94
C ILE A 19 -0.13 4.72 -11.48
N ARG A 20 1.19 4.93 -11.56
CA ARG A 20 2.20 3.95 -11.13
C ARG A 20 2.14 3.63 -9.64
N ASP A 21 1.75 4.59 -8.82
CA ASP A 21 1.58 4.40 -7.38
C ASP A 21 0.25 3.73 -7.02
N ILE A 22 -0.85 4.18 -7.65
CA ILE A 22 -2.19 3.72 -7.30
C ILE A 22 -2.43 2.31 -7.84
N ALA A 23 -2.01 2.02 -9.08
CA ALA A 23 -2.38 0.77 -9.74
C ALA A 23 -1.90 -0.49 -8.99
N PRO A 24 -0.65 -0.60 -8.51
CA PRO A 24 -0.21 -1.77 -7.74
C PRO A 24 -0.99 -1.93 -6.44
N GLN A 25 -1.25 -0.84 -5.72
CA GLN A 25 -1.98 -0.88 -4.46
C GLN A 25 -3.45 -1.30 -4.66
N ALA A 26 -4.11 -0.77 -5.68
CA ALA A 26 -5.49 -1.12 -6.01
C ALA A 26 -5.61 -2.60 -6.41
N ILE A 27 -4.68 -3.10 -7.24
CA ILE A 27 -4.64 -4.52 -7.64
C ILE A 27 -4.36 -5.41 -6.42
N PHE A 28 -3.40 -5.03 -5.58
CA PHE A 28 -3.09 -5.77 -4.35
C PHE A 28 -4.29 -5.83 -3.41
N ARG A 29 -4.93 -4.69 -3.12
CA ARG A 29 -6.12 -4.62 -2.26
C ARG A 29 -7.27 -5.46 -2.80
N ARG A 30 -7.52 -5.44 -4.12
CA ARG A 30 -8.55 -6.29 -4.75
C ARG A 30 -8.26 -7.78 -4.60
N ARG A 31 -6.98 -8.18 -4.59
CA ARG A 31 -6.56 -9.59 -4.45
C ARG A 31 -6.33 -10.01 -2.99
N LEU A 32 -6.28 -9.08 -2.06
CA LEU A 32 -5.89 -9.30 -0.67
C LEU A 32 -6.79 -10.32 0.02
N ALA A 33 -8.11 -10.20 -0.11
CA ALA A 33 -9.06 -11.14 0.51
C ALA A 33 -8.81 -12.59 0.07
N GLY A 34 -8.62 -12.82 -1.24
CA GLY A 34 -8.31 -14.15 -1.77
C GLY A 34 -6.94 -14.68 -1.30
N ARG A 35 -5.92 -13.81 -1.21
CA ARG A 35 -4.60 -14.16 -0.68
C ARG A 35 -4.65 -14.52 0.81
N LEU A 36 -5.45 -13.80 1.59
CA LEU A 36 -5.64 -14.07 3.02
C LEU A 36 -6.37 -15.39 3.23
N GLU A 37 -7.40 -15.70 2.45
CA GLU A 37 -8.08 -17.00 2.55
C GLU A 37 -7.14 -18.16 2.16
N GLN A 38 -6.33 -17.99 1.11
CA GLN A 38 -5.29 -18.97 0.78
C GLN A 38 -4.26 -19.13 1.90
N ALA A 39 -3.84 -18.04 2.55
CA ALA A 39 -2.94 -18.10 3.70
C ALA A 39 -3.59 -18.76 4.93
N ARG A 40 -4.89 -18.56 5.14
CA ARG A 40 -5.65 -19.26 6.20
C ARG A 40 -5.69 -20.77 5.97
N LEU A 41 -5.75 -21.20 4.71
CA LEU A 41 -5.69 -22.60 4.30
C LEU A 41 -4.27 -23.15 4.20
N SER A 42 -3.24 -22.31 4.36
CA SER A 42 -1.84 -22.74 4.28
C SER A 42 -1.45 -23.65 5.45
N ASP A 43 -0.44 -24.48 5.20
CA ASP A 43 0.09 -25.46 6.13
C ASP A 43 0.48 -24.83 7.49
N GLU A 44 0.38 -25.61 8.56
CA GLU A 44 0.61 -25.17 9.93
C GLU A 44 2.01 -24.53 10.10
N ALA A 45 3.01 -25.06 9.40
CA ALA A 45 4.38 -24.53 9.41
C ALA A 45 4.47 -23.09 8.88
N VAL A 46 3.66 -22.72 7.88
CA VAL A 46 3.61 -21.38 7.30
C VAL A 46 2.95 -20.40 8.28
N ARG A 47 1.83 -20.79 8.89
CA ARG A 47 1.15 -19.98 9.91
C ARG A 47 2.04 -19.74 11.13
N ARG A 48 2.75 -20.77 11.59
CA ARG A 48 3.70 -20.65 12.71
C ARG A 48 4.81 -19.64 12.43
N ARG A 49 5.39 -19.65 11.21
CA ARG A 49 6.40 -18.67 10.79
C ARG A 49 5.84 -17.25 10.68
N LEU A 50 4.64 -17.09 10.12
CA LEU A 50 3.96 -15.79 10.03
C LEU A 50 3.75 -15.18 11.43
N ASN A 51 3.22 -15.97 12.36
CA ASN A 51 2.99 -15.55 13.74
C ASN A 51 4.30 -15.20 14.45
N HIS A 52 5.36 -15.98 14.24
CA HIS A 52 6.68 -15.70 14.79
C HIS A 52 7.22 -14.33 14.34
N TYR A 53 7.20 -14.02 13.04
CA TYR A 53 7.70 -12.73 12.53
C TYR A 53 6.87 -11.53 12.99
N ASN A 54 5.55 -11.70 13.09
CA ASN A 54 4.68 -10.67 13.63
C ASN A 54 4.69 -10.61 15.16
N LYS A 55 5.45 -11.49 15.84
CA LYS A 55 5.46 -11.67 17.30
C LYS A 55 4.06 -11.90 17.89
N LEU A 56 3.16 -12.47 17.10
CA LEU A 56 1.80 -12.82 17.50
C LEU A 56 1.84 -14.20 18.16
N GLN A 57 2.35 -14.23 19.40
CA GLN A 57 2.33 -15.44 20.22
C GLN A 57 0.93 -15.66 20.82
N ASP A 58 0.22 -14.57 21.12
CA ASP A 58 -1.13 -14.55 21.65
C ASP A 58 -2.12 -13.89 20.67
N ALA A 59 -3.42 -14.12 20.89
CA ALA A 59 -4.47 -13.43 20.16
C ALA A 59 -4.35 -11.91 20.39
N PHE A 60 -4.17 -11.16 19.30
CA PHE A 60 -4.08 -9.71 19.33
C PHE A 60 -5.44 -9.07 19.07
N THR A 61 -5.86 -8.15 19.93
CA THR A 61 -7.01 -7.28 19.69
C THR A 61 -6.53 -5.83 19.68
N PRO A 62 -6.78 -5.06 18.61
CA PRO A 62 -6.41 -3.64 18.57
C PRO A 62 -7.00 -2.87 19.75
N SER A 63 -6.27 -1.87 20.28
CA SER A 63 -6.82 -0.96 21.30
C SER A 63 -7.92 -0.07 20.70
N ALA A 64 -8.72 0.55 21.57
CA ALA A 64 -9.73 1.52 21.14
C ALA A 64 -9.13 2.73 20.40
N ASP A 65 -7.85 3.05 20.68
CA ASP A 65 -7.10 4.14 20.04
C ASP A 65 -6.41 3.73 18.73
N ALA A 66 -6.53 2.46 18.30
CA ALA A 66 -5.88 1.99 17.09
C ALA A 66 -6.51 2.63 15.84
N VAL A 67 -5.67 3.31 15.05
CA VAL A 67 -6.09 3.97 13.82
C VAL A 67 -5.77 3.07 12.62
N ARG A 68 -6.69 3.02 11.65
CA ARG A 68 -6.43 2.28 10.41
C ARG A 68 -5.32 2.96 9.60
N ILE A 69 -4.54 2.16 8.88
CA ILE A 69 -3.46 2.68 8.03
C ILE A 69 -3.94 3.67 6.95
N ASP A 70 -5.19 3.55 6.48
CA ASP A 70 -5.79 4.46 5.51
C ASP A 70 -6.40 5.73 6.14
N GLN A 71 -6.39 5.83 7.47
CA GLN A 71 -6.78 7.01 8.23
C GLN A 71 -5.57 7.77 8.79
N LEU A 72 -4.35 7.24 8.62
CA LEU A 72 -3.13 7.93 8.99
C LEU A 72 -2.95 9.16 8.10
N PRO A 73 -2.70 10.36 8.68
CA PRO A 73 -2.46 11.56 7.89
C PRO A 73 -1.21 11.36 7.04
N PHE A 74 -1.35 11.60 5.74
CA PHE A 74 -0.26 11.53 4.77
C PHE A 74 -0.27 12.79 3.92
N GLU A 75 0.86 13.49 3.88
CA GLU A 75 1.06 14.65 3.01
C GLU A 75 2.19 14.35 2.03
N PRO A 76 1.91 14.27 0.71
CA PRO A 76 2.96 14.13 -0.29
C PRO A 76 3.81 15.40 -0.32
N SER A 77 5.12 15.26 -0.14
CA SER A 77 6.06 16.38 -0.26
C SER A 77 6.41 16.67 -1.73
N MET A 78 6.87 17.89 -2.03
CA MET A 78 7.23 18.31 -3.40
C MET A 78 8.19 17.34 -4.11
N TYR A 79 9.08 16.69 -3.36
CA TYR A 79 10.10 15.78 -3.89
C TYR A 79 9.62 14.34 -4.08
N TYR A 80 8.37 14.04 -3.76
CA TYR A 80 7.87 12.66 -3.71
C TYR A 80 7.92 11.97 -5.08
N TYR A 81 7.79 12.71 -6.18
CA TYR A 81 7.84 12.17 -7.53
C TYR A 81 9.08 12.54 -8.34
N ASP A 82 9.93 13.46 -7.85
CA ASP A 82 11.02 14.06 -8.62
C ASP A 82 12.33 13.19 -8.65
N LEU A 83 12.23 11.88 -8.38
CA LEU A 83 13.36 10.91 -8.42
C LEU A 83 13.56 10.27 -9.81
#